data_AF-A0A1Q9S8C1-F1
#
_entry.id   AF-A0A1Q9S8C1-F1
#
_cell.length_a   1.000
_cell.length_b   1.000
_cell.length_c   1.000
_cell.angle_alpha   90.00
_cell.angle_beta   90.00
_cell.angle_gamma   90.00
#
_symmetry.space_group_name_H-M   'P 1'
#
loop_
_entity.id
_entity.type
_entity.pdbx_description
1 polymer ?
#
loop_
_entity_poly.entity_id
_entity_poly.type
_entity_poly.pdbx_seq_one_letter_code
_entity_poly.pdbx_strand_id
1 'polypeptide(L)'
;MPFEVFDKRMTPLAKAPSVTIQKRGVISLNKAAHDLIGNAETVELLHDRDRQIMALRVTDDSSPHAYAVRKGSKRGPGQAIVSATAFTAHYGIDTTATRRWKPFVEDGMLCVDLTTEGTVITGNRTQAAAPADAVETTEALGDDAFTEVPAEDGSDRS
;
A
#
# COMPACT_ATOMS: atom_id res chain seq x y z
N MET A 1 -0.01 -46.68 26.01
CA MET A 1 0.46 -45.76 24.94
C MET A 1 1.21 -44.63 25.62
N PRO A 2 2.48 -44.34 25.29
CA PRO A 2 3.18 -43.23 25.92
C PRO A 2 2.73 -41.92 25.26
N PHE A 3 2.18 -41.01 26.06
CA PHE A 3 1.92 -39.64 25.62
C PHE A 3 3.22 -38.84 25.77
N GLU A 4 3.60 -38.14 24.70
CA GLU A 4 4.79 -37.30 24.68
C GLU A 4 4.45 -35.88 25.16
N VAL A 5 5.27 -35.32 26.06
CA VAL A 5 5.06 -33.97 26.60
C VAL A 5 5.54 -32.96 25.57
N PHE A 6 4.61 -32.21 25.00
CA PHE A 6 4.91 -31.14 24.05
C PHE A 6 5.70 -30.01 24.73
N ASP A 7 7.00 -29.92 24.45
CA ASP A 7 7.84 -28.80 24.91
C ASP A 7 7.56 -27.56 24.06
N LYS A 8 6.79 -26.64 24.65
CA LYS A 8 6.41 -25.35 24.05
C LYS A 8 7.61 -24.51 23.61
N ARG A 9 8.84 -24.79 24.10
CA ARG A 9 10.08 -24.08 23.72
C ARG A 9 10.66 -24.52 22.37
N MET A 10 10.24 -25.67 21.82
CA MET A 10 10.66 -26.14 20.50
C MET A 10 9.78 -25.66 19.35
N THR A 11 8.75 -24.86 19.62
CA THR A 11 7.98 -24.26 18.53
C THR A 11 8.88 -23.19 17.88
N PRO A 12 9.30 -23.34 16.60
CA PRO A 12 10.07 -22.30 15.94
C PRO A 12 9.21 -21.03 15.95
N LEU A 13 9.64 -20.05 16.75
CA LEU A 13 9.01 -18.74 16.88
C LEU A 13 9.22 -17.87 15.63
N ALA A 14 9.64 -18.47 14.51
CA ALA A 14 9.73 -17.83 13.22
C ALA A 14 8.32 -17.75 12.64
N LYS A 15 7.71 -16.56 12.73
CA LYS A 15 6.46 -16.29 12.00
C LYS A 15 6.69 -16.58 10.52
N ALA A 16 5.83 -17.41 9.93
CA ALA A 16 5.89 -17.73 8.51
C ALA A 16 6.06 -16.45 7.67
N PRO A 17 6.87 -16.48 6.59
CA PRO A 17 7.06 -15.32 5.73
C PRO A 17 5.69 -14.86 5.21
N SER A 18 5.46 -13.55 5.26
CA SER A 18 4.18 -12.98 4.82
C SER A 18 4.40 -11.61 4.18
N VAL A 19 3.68 -11.41 3.08
CA VAL A 19 3.62 -10.14 2.35
C VAL A 19 2.20 -9.62 2.48
N THR A 20 2.06 -8.35 2.83
CA THR A 20 0.76 -7.70 2.96
C THR A 20 0.73 -6.49 2.06
N ILE A 21 -0.21 -6.48 1.11
CA ILE A 21 -0.51 -5.31 0.29
C ILE A 21 -1.63 -4.57 1.01
N GLN A 22 -1.34 -3.34 1.40
CA GLN A 22 -2.25 -2.47 2.11
C GLN A 22 -3.02 -1.59 1.12
N LYS A 23 -4.03 -0.90 1.65
CA LYS A 23 -4.70 0.15 0.90
C LYS A 23 -3.70 1.15 0.34
N ARG A 24 -4.00 1.67 -0.86
CA ARG A 24 -3.16 2.67 -1.57
C ARG A 24 -1.81 2.13 -2.06
N GLY A 25 -1.64 0.81 -2.15
CA GLY A 25 -0.46 0.20 -2.77
C GLY A 25 0.81 0.22 -1.93
N VAL A 26 0.68 0.27 -0.61
CA VAL A 26 1.84 0.09 0.28
C VAL A 26 2.04 -1.40 0.52
N ILE A 27 3.24 -1.91 0.22
CA ILE A 27 3.60 -3.31 0.48
C ILE A 27 4.36 -3.37 1.80
N SER A 28 4.02 -4.35 2.62
CA SER A 28 4.70 -4.60 3.88
C SER A 28 5.10 -6.06 4.03
N LEU A 29 6.36 -6.27 4.38
CA LEU A 29 7.03 -7.56 4.53
C LEU A 29 7.30 -7.78 6.01
N ASN A 30 7.00 -8.96 6.54
CA ASN A 30 7.49 -9.31 7.86
C ASN A 30 9.00 -9.63 7.83
N LYS A 31 9.61 -9.73 9.02
CA LYS A 31 11.03 -10.05 9.15
C LYS A 31 11.45 -11.30 8.35
N ALA A 32 10.68 -12.39 8.44
CA ALA A 32 10.98 -13.62 7.72
C ALA A 32 10.97 -13.42 6.19
N ALA A 33 10.03 -12.64 5.64
CA ALA A 33 10.01 -12.32 4.22
C ALA A 33 11.15 -11.38 3.80
N HIS A 34 11.55 -10.44 4.67
CA HIS A 34 12.69 -9.56 4.40
C HIS A 34 14.03 -10.31 4.47
N ASP A 35 14.14 -11.29 5.37
CA ASP A 35 15.30 -12.17 5.48
C ASP A 35 15.46 -13.06 4.23
N LEU A 36 14.36 -13.45 3.54
CA LEU A 36 14.40 -14.22 2.29
C LEU A 36 15.07 -13.45 1.12
N ILE A 37 15.01 -12.12 1.14
CA ILE A 37 15.69 -11.25 0.17
C ILE A 37 17.01 -10.69 0.72
N GLY A 38 17.59 -11.34 1.74
CA GLY A 38 18.88 -10.96 2.30
C GLY A 38 18.88 -9.61 3.04
N ASN A 39 17.72 -9.16 3.55
CA ASN A 39 17.56 -7.84 4.17
C ASN A 39 17.89 -6.68 3.22
N ALA A 40 17.61 -6.81 1.92
CA ALA A 40 17.86 -5.78 0.93
C ALA A 40 17.27 -4.41 1.31
N GLU A 41 18.05 -3.36 1.03
CA GLU A 41 17.64 -1.96 1.23
C GLU A 41 16.93 -1.38 0.01
N THR A 42 17.16 -1.98 -1.16
CA THR A 42 16.60 -1.59 -2.46
C THR A 42 16.11 -2.80 -3.22
N VAL A 43 14.91 -2.69 -3.79
CA VAL A 43 14.28 -3.76 -4.57
C VAL A 43 13.65 -3.22 -5.85
N GLU A 44 13.67 -4.02 -6.90
CA GLU A 44 12.86 -3.82 -8.09
C GLU A 44 11.53 -4.56 -7.96
N LEU A 45 10.47 -3.91 -8.43
CA LEU A 45 9.13 -4.47 -8.48
C LEU A 45 8.87 -4.97 -9.90
N LEU A 46 8.57 -6.26 -10.02
CA LEU A 46 8.33 -6.95 -11.28
C LEU A 46 6.89 -7.47 -11.29
N HIS A 47 6.25 -7.44 -12.45
CA HIS A 47 4.91 -7.99 -12.65
C HIS A 47 4.90 -8.93 -13.85
N ASP A 48 4.57 -10.19 -13.60
CA ASP A 48 4.26 -11.16 -14.63
C ASP A 48 2.77 -11.05 -14.99
N ARG A 49 2.48 -10.55 -16.20
CA ARG A 49 1.09 -10.40 -16.67
C ARG A 49 0.44 -11.72 -17.05
N ASP A 50 1.22 -12.71 -17.44
CA ASP A 50 0.68 -14.00 -17.89
C ASP A 50 0.31 -14.85 -16.68
N ARG A 51 1.16 -14.84 -15.65
CA ARG A 51 0.93 -15.59 -14.40
C ARG A 51 0.19 -14.78 -13.33
N GLN A 52 0.02 -13.46 -13.51
CA GLN A 52 -0.51 -12.53 -12.50
C GLN A 52 0.28 -12.63 -11.18
N ILE A 53 1.61 -12.63 -11.29
CA ILE A 53 2.53 -12.72 -10.15
C ILE A 53 3.26 -11.38 -10.00
N MET A 54 3.31 -10.89 -8.77
CA MET A 54 4.20 -9.79 -8.40
C MET A 54 5.49 -10.37 -7.81
N ALA A 55 6.65 -9.87 -8.23
CA ALA A 55 7.93 -10.26 -7.67
C ALA A 55 8.73 -9.06 -7.16
N LEU A 56 9.46 -9.27 -6.07
CA LEU A 56 10.42 -8.32 -5.51
C LEU A 56 11.82 -8.90 -5.73
N ARG A 57 12.63 -8.20 -6.53
CA ARG A 57 14.01 -8.58 -6.82
C ARG A 57 14.96 -7.63 -6.11
N VAL A 58 16.00 -8.15 -5.47
CA VAL A 58 17.06 -7.31 -4.90
C VAL A 58 17.78 -6.58 -6.03
N THR A 59 17.96 -5.27 -5.89
CA THR A 59 18.69 -4.45 -6.87
C THR A 59 19.62 -3.47 -6.15
N ASP A 60 20.49 -2.83 -6.93
CA ASP A 60 21.37 -1.77 -6.46
C ASP A 60 20.66 -0.41 -6.42
N ASP A 61 21.15 0.52 -5.58
CA ASP A 61 20.56 1.86 -5.46
C ASP A 61 20.71 2.72 -6.73
N SER A 62 21.67 2.35 -7.58
CA SER A 62 21.94 3.00 -8.86
C SER A 62 20.86 2.72 -9.92
N SER A 63 20.03 1.69 -9.73
CA SER A 63 18.99 1.35 -10.70
C SER A 63 17.88 2.42 -10.71
N PRO A 64 17.50 2.96 -11.88
CA PRO A 64 16.42 3.95 -11.98
C PRO A 64 15.04 3.39 -11.57
N HIS A 65 14.94 2.06 -11.43
CA HIS A 65 13.72 1.36 -11.03
C HIS A 65 13.81 0.79 -9.61
N ALA A 66 14.82 1.18 -8.84
CA ALA A 66 14.97 0.78 -7.45
C ALA A 66 13.92 1.44 -6.54
N TYR A 67 13.24 0.63 -5.75
CA TYR A 67 12.37 1.04 -4.67
C TYR A 67 13.07 0.83 -3.33
N ALA A 68 13.14 1.89 -2.52
CA ALA A 68 13.71 1.81 -1.18
C ALA A 68 12.82 0.99 -0.24
N VAL A 69 13.44 -0.02 0.40
CA VAL A 69 12.85 -0.81 1.47
C VAL A 69 13.09 -0.11 2.79
N ARG A 70 12.04 0.47 3.34
CA ARG A 70 12.11 1.19 4.62
C ARG A 70 11.80 0.23 5.76
N LYS A 71 12.65 0.24 6.79
CA LYS A 71 12.29 -0.38 8.07
C LYS A 71 11.12 0.42 8.67
N GLY A 72 10.07 -0.28 9.08
CA GLY A 72 8.90 0.28 9.74
C GLY A 72 9.24 0.82 11.13
N SER A 73 8.21 0.98 11.98
CA SER A 73 8.37 1.51 13.34
C SER A 73 9.49 0.83 14.13
N LYS A 74 10.35 1.65 14.78
CA LYS A 74 11.38 1.19 15.74
C LYS A 74 10.81 0.38 16.92
N ARG A 75 9.48 0.44 17.16
CA ARG A 75 8.80 -0.19 18.29
C ARG A 75 8.10 -1.52 17.94
N GLY A 76 8.16 -1.98 16.68
CA GLY A 76 7.48 -3.19 16.22
C GLY A 76 8.43 -4.26 15.69
N PRO A 77 7.96 -5.52 15.54
CA PRO A 77 8.76 -6.60 14.99
C PRO A 77 9.14 -6.29 13.54
N GLY A 78 10.43 -6.01 13.29
CA GLY A 78 11.07 -5.65 12.04
C GLY A 78 10.24 -5.86 10.77
N GLN A 79 9.36 -4.90 10.47
CA GLN A 79 8.57 -4.89 9.26
C GLN A 79 9.30 -4.05 8.22
N ALA A 80 9.47 -4.57 7.01
CA ALA A 80 9.98 -3.81 5.87
C ALA A 80 8.78 -3.27 5.07
N ILE A 81 8.89 -2.04 4.57
CA ILE A 81 7.81 -1.33 3.87
C ILE A 81 8.36 -0.82 2.54
N VAL A 82 7.60 -1.05 1.47
CA VAL A 82 7.91 -0.59 0.12
C VAL A 82 6.71 0.20 -0.41
N SER A 83 6.95 1.42 -0.86
CA SER A 83 5.94 2.29 -1.45
C SER A 83 5.72 1.92 -2.91
N ALA A 84 4.81 0.99 -3.17
CA ALA A 84 4.51 0.45 -4.51
C ALA A 84 3.26 1.07 -5.15
N THR A 85 2.82 2.26 -4.71
CA THR A 85 1.57 2.88 -5.18
C THR A 85 1.51 3.03 -6.69
N ALA A 86 2.59 3.53 -7.31
CA ALA A 86 2.68 3.67 -8.76
C ALA A 86 2.63 2.31 -9.47
N PHE A 87 3.32 1.30 -8.94
CA PHE A 87 3.32 -0.06 -9.46
C PHE A 87 1.91 -0.69 -9.41
N THR A 88 1.25 -0.65 -8.25
CA THR A 88 -0.09 -1.23 -8.10
C THR A 88 -1.12 -0.52 -8.97
N ALA A 89 -1.01 0.81 -9.13
CA ALA A 89 -1.89 1.57 -10.02
C ALA A 89 -1.63 1.24 -11.50
N HIS A 90 -0.36 1.12 -11.89
CA HIS A 90 0.03 0.83 -13.28
C HIS A 90 -0.41 -0.56 -13.75
N TYR A 91 -0.32 -1.56 -12.88
CA TYR A 91 -0.71 -2.94 -13.20
C TYR A 91 -2.15 -3.30 -12.79
N GLY A 92 -2.91 -2.35 -12.23
CA GLY A 92 -4.32 -2.57 -11.87
C GLY A 92 -4.54 -3.53 -10.71
N ILE A 93 -3.57 -3.64 -9.78
CA ILE A 93 -3.67 -4.51 -8.61
C ILE A 93 -4.74 -3.96 -7.67
N ASP A 94 -5.71 -4.80 -7.27
CA ASP A 94 -6.76 -4.43 -6.31
C ASP A 94 -6.16 -4.10 -4.94
N THR A 95 -6.16 -2.81 -4.59
CA THR A 95 -5.71 -2.29 -3.30
C THR A 95 -6.87 -1.68 -2.50
N THR A 96 -8.12 -2.04 -2.81
CA THR A 96 -9.30 -1.56 -2.07
C THR A 96 -9.33 -2.07 -0.62
N ALA A 97 -8.83 -3.29 -0.40
CA ALA A 97 -8.70 -3.93 0.89
C ALA A 97 -7.24 -4.28 1.20
N THR A 98 -6.90 -4.27 2.49
CA THR A 98 -5.60 -4.82 2.92
C THR A 98 -5.69 -6.34 2.87
N ARG A 99 -4.79 -6.97 2.14
CA ARG A 99 -4.74 -8.43 1.96
C ARG A 99 -3.33 -8.94 2.23
N ARG A 100 -3.24 -10.16 2.76
CA ARG A 100 -1.98 -10.85 3.06
C ARG A 100 -1.86 -12.12 2.24
N TRP A 101 -0.67 -12.33 1.69
CA TRP A 101 -0.28 -13.51 0.96
C TRP A 101 0.93 -14.19 1.60
N LYS A 102 1.04 -15.49 1.35
CA LYS A 102 2.23 -16.27 1.62
C LYS A 102 3.15 -16.15 0.39
N PRO A 103 4.31 -15.50 0.50
CA PRO A 103 5.24 -15.43 -0.62
C PRO A 103 5.95 -16.77 -0.83
N PHE A 104 6.52 -16.92 -2.01
CA PHE A 104 7.46 -17.99 -2.35
C PHE A 104 8.70 -17.36 -2.99
N VAL A 105 9.83 -18.05 -2.92
CA VAL A 105 11.07 -17.61 -3.56
C VAL A 105 11.23 -18.36 -4.87
N GLU A 106 11.42 -17.64 -5.96
CA GLU A 106 11.69 -18.17 -7.29
C GLU A 106 12.87 -17.37 -7.86
N ASP A 107 13.95 -18.06 -8.25
CA ASP A 107 15.17 -17.45 -8.82
C ASP A 107 15.78 -16.28 -8.00
N GLY A 108 15.71 -16.39 -6.66
CA GLY A 108 16.22 -15.36 -5.75
C GLY A 108 15.32 -14.11 -5.64
N MET A 109 14.12 -14.16 -6.21
CA MET A 109 13.10 -13.12 -6.11
C MET A 109 11.99 -13.57 -5.18
N LEU A 110 11.42 -12.63 -4.43
CA LEU A 110 10.28 -12.89 -3.57
C LEU A 110 9.00 -12.67 -4.37
N CYS A 111 8.33 -13.77 -4.71
CA CYS A 111 7.14 -13.79 -5.55
C CYS A 111 5.87 -13.91 -4.72
N VAL A 112 4.81 -13.26 -5.21
CA VAL A 112 3.46 -13.27 -4.66
C VAL A 112 2.49 -13.55 -5.79
N ASP A 113 1.78 -14.66 -5.66
CA ASP A 113 0.70 -15.02 -6.57
C ASP A 113 -0.55 -14.21 -6.22
N LEU A 114 -0.97 -13.35 -7.15
CA LEU A 114 -2.15 -12.50 -7.00
C LEU A 114 -3.44 -13.20 -7.47
N THR A 115 -3.34 -14.35 -8.16
CA THR A 115 -4.50 -15.17 -8.53
C THR A 115 -5.13 -15.85 -7.32
N THR A 116 -4.31 -16.16 -6.32
CA THR A 116 -4.78 -16.69 -5.05
C THR A 116 -5.43 -15.57 -4.23
N GLU A 117 -6.66 -15.79 -3.75
CA GLU A 117 -7.34 -14.85 -2.85
C GLU A 117 -6.53 -14.65 -1.57
N GLY A 118 -5.88 -13.49 -1.45
CA GLY A 118 -5.16 -13.11 -0.25
C GLY A 118 -6.09 -13.02 0.96
N THR A 119 -5.59 -13.39 2.13
CA THR A 119 -6.35 -13.29 3.38
C THR A 119 -6.61 -11.82 3.69
N VAL A 120 -7.87 -11.40 3.71
CA VAL A 120 -8.26 -10.02 4.04
C VAL A 120 -7.90 -9.74 5.49
N ILE A 121 -7.13 -8.68 5.71
CA ILE A 121 -6.85 -8.15 7.04
C ILE A 121 -7.80 -7.00 7.30
N THR A 122 -8.87 -7.29 8.02
CA THR A 122 -9.70 -6.26 8.65
C THR A 122 -8.98 -5.76 9.90
N GLY A 123 -8.51 -4.52 9.87
CA GLY A 123 -7.98 -3.89 11.07
C GLY A 123 -9.11 -3.70 12.08
N ASN A 124 -8.89 -4.06 13.34
CA ASN A 124 -9.82 -3.83 14.46
C ASN A 124 -9.92 -2.34 14.86
N ARG A 125 -9.75 -1.41 13.90
CA ARG A 125 -10.09 0.01 14.08
C ARG A 125 -11.53 0.21 13.65
N THR A 126 -12.43 -0.06 14.58
CA THR A 126 -13.71 0.65 14.61
C THR A 126 -13.41 2.12 14.93
N GLN A 127 -13.95 2.99 14.07
CA GLN A 127 -14.38 4.36 14.29
C GLN A 127 -13.69 5.47 13.46
N ALA A 128 -14.56 6.00 12.58
CA ALA A 128 -14.62 7.32 11.96
C ALA A 128 -13.67 7.68 10.80
N ALA A 129 -14.07 7.27 9.60
CA ALA A 129 -14.26 8.25 8.53
C ALA A 129 -15.54 7.86 7.77
N ALA A 130 -16.61 8.60 8.00
CA ALA A 130 -17.86 8.51 7.27
C ALA A 130 -17.62 8.81 5.77
N PRO A 131 -18.42 8.23 4.86
CA PRO A 131 -18.34 8.54 3.44
C PRO A 131 -18.88 9.97 3.23
N ALA A 132 -18.08 10.82 2.59
CA ALA A 132 -18.62 12.01 1.93
C ALA A 132 -19.05 11.58 0.53
N ASP A 133 -20.36 11.69 0.31
CA ASP A 133 -21.10 11.36 -0.91
C ASP A 133 -20.43 11.82 -2.21
N ALA A 134 -20.53 10.94 -3.20
CA ALA A 134 -20.53 11.32 -4.60
C ALA A 134 -21.98 11.44 -5.10
N VAL A 135 -22.14 12.09 -6.26
CA VAL A 135 -23.33 12.26 -7.13
C VAL A 135 -23.92 13.67 -7.02
N GLU A 136 -23.50 14.66 -7.82
CA GLU A 136 -23.65 14.89 -9.29
C GLU A 136 -24.97 15.59 -9.64
N THR A 137 -24.90 16.45 -10.67
CA THR A 137 -25.99 16.95 -11.54
C THR A 137 -26.58 18.31 -11.13
N THR A 138 -26.83 19.34 -11.96
CA THR A 138 -26.60 19.71 -13.37
C THR A 138 -27.27 21.10 -13.54
N GLU A 139 -26.69 21.95 -14.40
CA GLU A 139 -27.28 23.07 -15.16
C GLU A 139 -28.32 24.03 -14.54
N ALA A 140 -28.03 25.34 -14.60
CA ALA A 140 -28.90 26.28 -15.33
C ALA A 140 -28.17 27.61 -15.59
N LEU A 141 -28.11 27.97 -16.87
CA LEU A 141 -27.79 29.29 -17.39
C LEU A 141 -28.80 30.33 -16.87
N GLY A 142 -28.33 31.55 -16.65
CA GLY A 142 -29.13 32.73 -16.33
C GLY A 142 -28.33 34.00 -16.58
N ASP A 143 -28.31 34.37 -17.86
CA ASP A 143 -27.90 35.66 -18.41
C ASP A 143 -28.86 36.76 -17.88
N ASP A 144 -28.34 37.86 -17.32
CA ASP A 144 -28.96 39.21 -17.23
C ASP A 144 -28.02 40.11 -16.40
N ALA A 145 -27.20 40.96 -17.01
CA ALA A 145 -27.52 42.30 -17.51
C ALA A 145 -27.11 43.41 -16.51
N PHE A 146 -26.13 44.20 -16.98
CA PHE A 146 -26.05 45.67 -16.92
C PHE A 146 -26.26 46.43 -15.59
N THR A 147 -25.16 47.08 -15.17
CA THR A 147 -25.03 48.53 -14.93
C THR A 147 -26.23 49.27 -14.31
N GLU A 148 -26.05 49.84 -13.11
CA GLU A 148 -26.14 51.29 -12.94
C GLU A 148 -25.49 51.73 -11.62
N VAL A 149 -24.52 52.64 -11.74
CA VAL A 149 -23.96 53.44 -10.65
C VAL A 149 -24.62 54.80 -10.74
N PRO A 150 -25.25 55.32 -9.68
CA PRO A 150 -25.44 56.75 -9.54
C PRO A 150 -24.35 57.32 -8.62
N ALA A 151 -23.59 58.24 -9.20
CA ALA A 151 -22.91 59.32 -8.49
C ALA A 151 -23.93 60.12 -7.66
N GLU A 152 -23.54 60.72 -6.55
CA GLU A 152 -23.16 62.15 -6.42
C GLU A 152 -23.31 62.43 -4.91
N ASP A 153 -22.70 63.40 -4.25
CA ASP A 153 -21.70 64.42 -4.47
C ASP A 153 -21.50 65.02 -3.06
N GLY A 154 -20.32 65.54 -2.75
CA GLY A 154 -20.03 66.01 -1.40
C GLY A 154 -18.65 66.60 -1.17
N SER A 155 -18.23 67.49 -2.08
CA SER A 155 -17.41 68.69 -1.84
C SER A 155 -16.39 68.71 -0.68
N ASP A 156 -15.11 68.69 -1.06
CA ASP A 156 -14.13 69.78 -0.84
C ASP A 156 -14.38 70.75 0.34
N ARG A 157 -13.49 70.74 1.35
CA ARG A 157 -12.64 71.90 1.68
C ARG A 157 -11.75 71.67 2.91
N SER A 158 -10.47 71.98 2.68
CA SER A 158 -9.39 72.41 3.60
C SER A 158 -8.59 71.32 4.33
#